data_AF-A0A9D4EX30-F1
#
_entry.id   AF-A0A9D4EX30-F1
#
_cell.length_a   1.000
_cell.length_b   1.000
_cell.length_c   1.000
_cell.angle_alpha   90.00
_cell.angle_beta   90.00
_cell.angle_gamma   90.00
#
_symmetry.space_group_name_H-M   'P 1'
#
loop_
_entity.id
_entity.type
_entity.pdbx_description
1 polymer ?
#
loop_
_entity_poly.entity_id
_entity_poly.type
_entity_poly.pdbx_seq_one_letter_code
_entity_poly.pdbx_strand_id
1 'polypeptide(L)'
;MVSVTVAEHVAPLQNELVEMKNTIAKLNSKLADLETEVDNNNQYSRRHCVLISNIDEKQDESTDEIILNIAKDSGCSININDIDRSHRNGPKNSATGILET
;
A
#
# COMPACT_ATOMS: atom_id res chain seq x y z
N MET A 1 -55.31 -9.10 0.89
CA MET A 1 -54.51 -10.05 1.71
C MET A 1 -53.04 -10.12 1.29
N VAL A 2 -52.73 -10.14 -0.03
CA VAL A 2 -51.34 -10.19 -0.54
C VAL A 2 -50.47 -8.97 -0.15
N SER A 3 -51.04 -7.78 -0.09
CA SER A 3 -50.29 -6.55 0.20
C SER A 3 -49.81 -6.41 1.66
N VAL A 4 -50.44 -7.14 2.59
CA VAL A 4 -50.10 -7.10 4.03
C VAL A 4 -48.91 -8.01 4.30
N THR A 5 -48.87 -9.18 3.66
CA THR A 5 -47.76 -10.15 3.78
C THR A 5 -46.46 -9.62 3.19
N VAL A 6 -46.51 -8.83 2.12
CA VAL A 6 -45.29 -8.22 1.54
C VAL A 6 -44.70 -7.17 2.51
N ALA A 7 -45.54 -6.36 3.16
CA ALA A 7 -45.08 -5.35 4.11
C ALA A 7 -44.41 -5.96 5.36
N GLU A 8 -44.95 -7.06 5.90
CA GLU A 8 -44.38 -7.78 7.06
C GLU A 8 -42.97 -8.32 6.80
N HIS A 9 -42.67 -8.74 5.57
CA HIS A 9 -41.35 -9.28 5.22
C HIS A 9 -40.38 -8.20 4.71
N VAL A 10 -40.88 -7.09 4.15
CA VAL A 10 -40.04 -5.99 3.64
C VAL A 10 -39.46 -5.13 4.77
N ALA A 11 -40.23 -4.87 5.83
CA ALA A 11 -39.75 -4.08 6.98
C ALA A 11 -38.51 -4.68 7.70
N PRO A 12 -38.47 -5.98 8.06
CA PRO A 12 -37.29 -6.57 8.69
C PRO A 12 -36.07 -6.60 7.75
N LEU A 13 -36.28 -6.86 6.45
CA LEU A 13 -35.20 -6.82 5.45
C LEU A 13 -34.63 -5.41 5.28
N GLN A 14 -35.47 -4.36 5.36
CA GLN A 14 -35.00 -2.98 5.33
C GLN A 14 -34.17 -2.64 6.57
N ASN A 15 -34.59 -3.12 7.74
CA ASN A 15 -33.82 -2.95 8.98
C ASN A 15 -32.47 -3.67 8.90
N GLU A 16 -32.45 -4.91 8.41
CA GLU A 16 -31.22 -5.68 8.24
C GLU A 16 -30.28 -5.01 7.22
N LEU A 17 -30.81 -4.46 6.12
CA LEU A 17 -30.01 -3.68 5.17
C LEU A 17 -29.39 -2.43 5.80
N VAL A 18 -30.13 -1.74 6.68
CA VAL A 18 -29.61 -0.57 7.40
C VAL A 18 -28.52 -0.98 8.39
N GLU A 19 -28.75 -2.04 9.16
CA GLU A 19 -27.75 -2.58 10.10
C GLU A 19 -26.48 -3.05 9.39
N MET A 20 -26.63 -3.74 8.25
CA MET A 20 -25.51 -4.22 7.45
C MET A 20 -24.72 -3.05 6.86
N LYS A 21 -25.39 -2.01 6.33
CA LYS A 21 -24.73 -0.78 5.87
C LYS A 21 -23.97 -0.07 6.99
N ASN A 22 -24.58 0.03 8.17
CA ASN A 22 -23.93 0.63 9.34
C ASN A 22 -22.69 -0.18 9.77
N THR A 23 -22.76 -1.50 9.69
CA THR A 23 -21.64 -2.38 10.01
C THR A 23 -20.50 -2.20 9.00
N ILE A 24 -20.82 -2.17 7.69
CA ILE A 24 -19.83 -1.90 6.64
C ILE A 24 -19.15 -0.55 6.87
N ALA A 25 -19.93 0.50 7.17
CA ALA A 25 -19.37 1.83 7.44
C ALA A 25 -18.41 1.83 8.63
N LYS A 26 -18.78 1.14 9.74
CA LYS A 26 -17.91 1.00 10.92
C LYS A 26 -16.65 0.22 10.62
N LEU A 27 -16.76 -0.88 9.86
CA LEU A 27 -15.61 -1.70 9.49
C LEU A 27 -14.65 -0.93 8.57
N ASN A 28 -15.17 -0.19 7.60
CA ASN A 28 -14.35 0.66 6.72
C ASN A 28 -13.64 1.76 7.50
N SER A 29 -14.33 2.42 8.45
CA SER A 29 -13.69 3.41 9.32
C SER A 29 -12.55 2.77 10.12
N LYS A 30 -12.80 1.61 10.72
CA LYS A 30 -11.79 0.90 11.50
C LYS A 30 -10.61 0.44 10.64
N LEU A 31 -10.86 0.02 9.40
CA LEU A 31 -9.80 -0.32 8.45
C LEU A 31 -8.93 0.89 8.15
N ALA A 32 -9.52 2.05 7.83
CA ALA A 32 -8.78 3.28 7.57
C ALA A 32 -7.95 3.73 8.79
N ASP A 33 -8.51 3.61 10.00
CA ASP A 33 -7.81 3.92 11.24
C ASP A 33 -6.61 2.98 11.45
N LEU A 34 -6.79 1.67 11.23
CA LEU A 34 -5.73 0.67 11.33
C LEU A 34 -4.63 0.88 10.28
N GLU A 35 -4.99 1.19 9.03
CA GLU A 35 -4.04 1.50 7.97
C GLU A 35 -3.17 2.70 8.34
N THR A 36 -3.79 3.74 8.89
CA THR A 36 -3.10 4.95 9.38
C THR A 36 -2.16 4.61 10.55
N GLU A 37 -2.61 3.80 11.50
CA GLU A 37 -1.80 3.38 12.64
C GLU A 37 -0.60 2.52 12.20
N VAL A 38 -0.80 1.61 11.25
CA VAL A 38 0.26 0.81 10.65
C VAL A 38 1.28 1.69 9.93
N ASP A 39 0.84 2.68 9.16
CA ASP A 39 1.77 3.59 8.48
C ASP A 39 2.58 4.43 9.48
N ASN A 40 1.91 4.98 10.49
CA ASN A 40 2.56 5.72 11.58
C ASN A 40 3.59 4.86 12.31
N ASN A 41 3.27 3.60 12.60
CA ASN A 41 4.18 2.70 13.29
C ASN A 41 5.39 2.33 12.40
N ASN A 42 5.18 2.20 11.09
CA ASN A 42 6.23 1.95 10.12
C ASN A 42 7.12 3.17 9.85
N GLN A 43 6.68 4.39 10.17
CA GLN A 43 7.43 5.62 9.95
C GLN A 43 8.83 5.57 10.58
N TYR A 44 8.95 5.01 11.78
CA TYR A 44 10.24 4.88 12.47
C TYR A 44 11.17 3.89 11.78
N SER A 45 10.62 2.80 11.24
CA SER A 45 11.39 1.83 10.47
C SER A 45 11.90 2.39 9.14
N ARG A 46 11.20 3.38 8.56
CA ARG A 46 11.58 4.00 7.28
C ARG A 46 12.37 5.30 7.44
N ARG A 47 12.62 5.77 8.66
CA ARG A 47 13.28 7.05 8.94
C ARG A 47 14.66 7.18 8.27
N HIS A 48 15.38 6.08 8.14
CA HIS A 48 16.71 6.02 7.51
C HIS A 48 16.67 5.41 6.10
N CYS A 49 15.48 5.19 5.54
CA CYS A 49 15.30 4.63 4.21
C CYS A 49 14.99 5.75 3.22
N VAL A 50 15.59 5.69 2.04
CA VAL A 50 15.28 6.58 0.91
C VAL A 50 14.64 5.76 -0.19
N LEU A 51 13.47 6.18 -0.67
CA LEU A 51 12.83 5.62 -1.85
C LEU A 51 13.28 6.38 -3.09
N ILE A 52 13.88 5.68 -4.04
CA ILE A 52 14.28 6.24 -5.33
C ILE A 52 13.39 5.62 -6.40
N SER A 53 12.68 6.46 -7.14
CA SER A 53 11.74 6.05 -8.19
C SER A 53 12.28 6.40 -9.57
N ASN A 54 11.67 5.83 -10.61
CA ASN A 54 11.96 6.14 -12.02
C ASN A 54 13.38 5.77 -12.47
N ILE A 55 13.87 4.60 -12.02
CA ILE A 55 15.15 4.03 -12.44
C ILE A 55 14.86 2.74 -13.21
N ASP A 56 15.29 2.67 -14.46
CA ASP A 56 15.15 1.48 -15.30
C ASP A 56 15.77 0.24 -14.62
N GLU A 57 15.08 -0.89 -14.68
CA GLU A 57 15.54 -2.16 -14.12
C GLU A 57 16.32 -2.98 -15.15
N LYS A 58 17.48 -3.50 -14.74
CA LYS A 58 18.28 -4.41 -15.57
C LYS A 58 18.49 -5.73 -14.84
N GLN A 59 18.61 -6.81 -15.63
CA GLN A 59 18.97 -8.12 -15.09
C GLN A 59 20.38 -8.05 -14.49
N ASP A 60 20.57 -8.70 -13.34
CA ASP A 60 21.85 -8.80 -12.61
C ASP A 60 22.49 -7.44 -12.29
N GLU A 61 21.67 -6.40 -12.09
CA GLU A 61 22.14 -5.07 -11.70
C GLU A 61 22.62 -5.00 -10.25
N SER A 62 23.64 -4.17 -10.02
CA SER A 62 24.06 -3.79 -8.67
C SER A 62 23.29 -2.55 -8.23
N THR A 63 22.38 -2.72 -7.26
CA THR A 63 21.61 -1.60 -6.71
C THR A 63 22.49 -0.62 -5.93
N ASP A 64 23.58 -1.10 -5.32
CA ASP A 64 24.59 -0.27 -4.67
C ASP A 64 25.27 0.70 -5.65
N GLU A 65 25.69 0.22 -6.81
CA GLU A 65 26.35 1.05 -7.83
C GLU A 65 25.41 2.11 -8.38
N ILE A 66 24.14 1.75 -8.60
CA ILE A 66 23.09 2.68 -9.04
C ILE A 66 22.93 3.81 -8.01
N ILE A 67 22.81 3.48 -6.73
CA ILE A 67 22.65 4.47 -5.66
C ILE A 67 23.88 5.37 -5.56
N LEU A 68 25.09 4.81 -5.60
CA LEU A 68 26.34 5.58 -5.55
C LEU A 68 26.46 6.55 -6.73
N ASN A 69 26.05 6.15 -7.94
CA ASN A 69 26.06 7.03 -9.11
C ASN A 69 25.03 8.16 -8.96
N ILE A 70 23.80 7.86 -8.54
CA ILE A 70 22.76 8.87 -8.30
C ILE A 70 23.20 9.87 -7.23
N ALA A 71 23.83 9.40 -6.16
CA ALA A 71 24.32 10.27 -5.09
C ALA A 71 25.43 11.21 -5.59
N LYS A 72 26.38 10.70 -6.39
CA LYS A 72 27.42 11.51 -7.02
C LYS A 72 26.82 12.57 -7.95
N ASP A 73 25.86 12.18 -8.79
CA ASP A 73 25.17 13.09 -9.72
C ASP A 73 24.37 14.18 -8.98
N SER A 74 23.86 13.86 -7.80
CA SER A 74 23.14 14.79 -6.92
C SER A 74 24.07 15.67 -6.06
N GLY A 75 25.39 15.48 -6.14
CA GLY A 75 26.37 16.20 -5.32
C GLY A 75 26.49 15.72 -3.88
N CYS A 76 25.92 14.55 -3.55
CA CYS A 76 26.05 13.92 -2.24
C CYS A 76 27.29 13.02 -2.20
N SER A 77 28.15 13.21 -1.20
CA SER A 77 29.30 12.33 -0.96
C SER A 77 28.91 11.25 0.04
N ILE A 78 28.48 10.10 -0.48
CA ILE A 78 28.22 8.89 0.31
C ILE A 78 29.16 7.77 -0.14
N ASN A 79 29.54 6.91 0.79
CA ASN A 79 30.32 5.70 0.54
C ASN A 79 29.43 4.47 0.71
N ILE A 80 29.92 3.32 0.22
CA ILE A 80 29.19 2.05 0.36
C ILE A 80 28.92 1.67 1.82
N ASN A 81 29.82 2.04 2.74
CA ASN A 81 29.66 1.77 4.17
C ASN A 81 28.56 2.62 4.83
N ASP A 82 28.06 3.65 4.15
CA ASP A 82 26.94 4.47 4.62
C ASP A 82 25.59 3.84 4.25
N ILE A 83 25.60 2.74 3.47
CA ILE A 83 24.41 2.02 3.00
C ILE A 83 24.34 0.67 3.70
N ASP A 84 23.33 0.48 4.55
CA ASP A 84 23.11 -0.82 5.21
C ASP A 84 22.55 -1.88 4.23
N ARG A 85 21.57 -1.49 3.42
CA ARG A 85 20.92 -2.39 2.46
C ARG A 85 20.31 -1.61 1.29
N SER A 86 20.64 -2.03 0.08
CA SER A 86 19.98 -1.61 -1.15
C SER A 86 19.21 -2.77 -1.77
N HIS A 87 18.04 -2.49 -2.36
CA HIS A 87 17.25 -3.45 -3.11
C HIS A 87 16.14 -2.74 -3.90
N ARG A 88 15.61 -3.43 -4.92
CA ARG A 88 14.36 -3.00 -5.57
C ARG A 88 13.17 -3.28 -4.67
N ASN A 89 12.19 -2.39 -4.70
CA ASN A 89 10.92 -2.57 -4.01
C ASN A 89 9.92 -3.26 -4.93
N GLY A 90 9.18 -4.23 -4.38
CA GLY A 90 8.19 -5.01 -5.12
C GLY A 90 8.71 -6.40 -5.53
N PRO A 91 7.81 -7.25 -6.04
CA PRO A 91 8.20 -8.55 -6.56
C PRO A 91 9.18 -8.35 -7.71
N LYS A 92 10.25 -9.17 -7.76
CA LYS A 92 11.09 -9.24 -8.97
C LYS A 92 10.15 -9.46 -10.15
N ASN A 93 10.36 -8.71 -11.24
CA ASN A 93 9.62 -8.86 -12.49
C ASN A 93 9.79 -10.30 -13.05
N SER A 94 9.11 -11.28 -12.47
CA SER A 94 8.74 -12.51 -13.14
C SER A 94 7.74 -12.06 -14.19
N ALA A 95 8.20 -11.98 -15.43
CA ALA A 95 7.45 -11.56 -16.60
C ALA A 95 6.00 -12.09 -16.56
N THR A 96 5.05 -11.30 -16.06
CA THR A 96 3.59 -11.45 -16.21
C THR A 96 2.98 -10.16 -15.67
N GLY A 97 2.40 -9.38 -16.57
CA GLY A 97 2.05 -7.98 -16.33
C GLY A 97 0.87 -7.73 -15.42
N ILE A 98 0.80 -6.48 -14.98
CA ILE A 98 -0.42 -5.69 -14.94
C ILE A 98 0.01 -4.24 -15.15
N LEU A 99 -0.34 -3.71 -16.33
CA LEU A 99 -0.51 -2.29 -16.53
C LEU A 99 -1.70 -1.89 -15.64
N GLU A 100 -1.46 -1.26 -14.50
CA GLU A 100 -2.54 -0.62 -13.78
C GLU A 100 -2.91 0.70 -14.48
N THR A 101 -4.22 0.82 -14.69
CA THR A 101 -4.92 1.94 -15.34
C THR A 101 -5.33 2.95 -14.27
#